data_AF-A0AAD5DIJ9-F1
#
_entry.id   AF-A0AAD5DIJ9-F1
#
_cell.length_a   1.000
_cell.length_b   1.000
_cell.length_c   1.000
_cell.angle_alpha   90.00
_cell.angle_beta   90.00
_cell.angle_gamma   90.00
#
_symmetry.space_group_name_H-M   'P 1'
#
loop_
_entity.id
_entity.type
_entity.pdbx_description
1 polymer ?
#
loop_
_entity_poly.entity_id
_entity_poly.type
_entity_poly.pdbx_seq_one_letter_code
_entity_poly.pdbx_strand_id
1 'polypeptide(L)'
;MDESVLELVRQHMREVKTPGHYDKVYKDECMFCFASPQTPGGLYINLTTHQAFDEEHVELDQERTGAVLYLHQQARRVPLSEEEQAATAAKPDRMAIGVEGGFNVDAKKYKIETDWVSLC
;
A
#
# COMPACT_ATOMS: atom_id res chain seq x y z
N MET A 1 17.39 -11.01 10.15
CA MET A 1 16.30 -11.14 11.12
C MET A 1 16.86 -11.83 12.34
N ASP A 2 16.80 -11.17 13.48
CA ASP A 2 17.30 -11.68 14.74
C ASP A 2 16.40 -12.80 15.28
N GLU A 3 16.99 -13.79 15.96
CA GLU A 3 16.22 -14.95 16.47
C GLU A 3 15.17 -14.53 17.50
N SER A 4 15.43 -13.48 18.27
CA SER A 4 14.47 -12.91 19.23
C SER A 4 13.19 -12.42 18.55
N VAL A 5 13.31 -11.84 17.36
CA VAL A 5 12.16 -11.36 16.57
C VAL A 5 11.36 -12.56 16.06
N LEU A 6 12.04 -13.59 15.56
CA LEU A 6 11.38 -14.82 15.10
C LEU A 6 10.63 -15.54 16.23
N GLU A 7 11.16 -15.51 17.45
CA GLU A 7 10.50 -16.08 18.63
C GLU A 7 9.21 -15.31 18.98
N LEU A 8 9.25 -13.97 18.95
CA LEU A 8 8.08 -13.12 19.16
C LEU A 8 6.99 -13.38 18.12
N VAL A 9 7.38 -13.53 16.86
CA VAL A 9 6.46 -13.90 15.77
C VAL A 9 5.82 -15.24 16.07
N ARG A 10 6.61 -16.28 16.32
CA ARG A 10 6.10 -17.64 16.60
C ARG A 10 5.10 -17.65 17.77
N GLN A 11 5.32 -16.81 18.78
CA GLN A 11 4.41 -16.67 19.92
C GLN A 11 3.04 -16.11 19.50
N HIS A 12 2.99 -15.10 18.63
CA HIS A 12 1.76 -14.40 18.24
C HIS A 12 1.14 -14.90 16.92
N MET A 13 1.80 -15.83 16.21
CA MET A 13 1.30 -16.40 14.95
C MET A 13 -0.10 -17.03 15.05
N ARG A 14 -0.53 -17.46 16.24
CA ARG A 14 -1.86 -18.05 16.46
C ARG A 14 -3.00 -17.02 16.41
N GLU A 15 -2.68 -15.75 16.59
CA GLU A 15 -3.65 -14.66 16.60
C GLU A 15 -3.95 -14.14 15.19
N VAL A 16 -3.02 -14.39 14.25
CA VAL A 16 -3.13 -14.03 12.84
C VAL A 16 -4.33 -14.71 12.20
N LYS A 17 -5.20 -13.91 11.58
CA LYS A 17 -6.39 -14.39 10.87
C LYS A 17 -6.26 -14.16 9.38
N THR A 18 -6.43 -15.22 8.60
CA THR A 18 -6.56 -15.09 7.15
C THR A 18 -7.98 -14.57 6.84
N PRO A 19 -8.13 -13.43 6.14
CA PRO A 19 -9.44 -12.89 5.81
C PRO A 19 -10.20 -13.83 4.86
N GLY A 20 -11.47 -14.10 5.17
CA GLY A 20 -12.41 -14.84 4.34
C GLY A 20 -13.16 -13.95 3.34
N HIS A 21 -14.11 -14.54 2.60
CA HIS A 21 -14.85 -13.83 1.55
C HIS A 21 -15.72 -12.66 2.05
N TYR A 22 -16.18 -12.74 3.30
CA TYR A 22 -17.07 -11.74 3.90
C TYR A 22 -16.35 -10.77 4.84
N ASP A 23 -15.04 -10.96 5.05
CA ASP A 23 -14.25 -10.09 5.91
C ASP A 23 -13.87 -8.82 5.17
N LYS A 24 -13.89 -7.70 5.91
CA LYS A 24 -13.50 -6.40 5.38
C LYS A 24 -12.04 -6.13 5.73
N VAL A 25 -11.22 -5.94 4.71
CA VAL A 25 -9.80 -5.54 4.86
C VAL A 25 -9.67 -4.08 4.46
N TYR A 26 -9.37 -3.22 5.42
CA TYR A 26 -9.28 -1.78 5.22
C TYR A 26 -7.87 -1.35 4.86
N LYS A 27 -7.37 -1.78 3.70
CA LYS A 27 -5.95 -1.57 3.29
C LYS A 27 -5.68 -0.27 2.52
N ASP A 28 -6.73 0.50 2.21
CA ASP A 28 -6.61 1.65 1.32
C ASP A 28 -6.32 2.95 2.08
N GLU A 29 -6.74 3.04 3.34
CA GLU A 29 -6.65 4.25 4.17
C GLU A 29 -6.57 3.92 5.67
N CYS A 30 -5.91 4.78 6.46
CA CYS A 30 -5.87 4.68 7.92
C CYS A 30 -7.26 4.87 8.55
N MET A 31 -7.55 4.18 9.66
CA MET A 31 -8.81 4.32 10.40
C MET A 31 -8.99 5.66 11.12
N PHE A 32 -7.91 6.42 11.34
CA PHE A 32 -7.95 7.69 12.08
C PHE A 32 -7.65 8.92 11.20
N CYS A 33 -7.01 8.73 10.05
CA CYS A 33 -6.57 9.82 9.18
C CYS A 33 -6.60 9.40 7.71
N PHE A 34 -6.43 10.36 6.79
CA PHE A 34 -6.41 10.12 5.34
C PHE A 34 -5.07 9.58 4.81
N ALA A 35 -4.24 8.98 5.67
CA ALA A 35 -3.00 8.35 5.25
C ALA A 35 -3.30 7.12 4.38
N SER A 36 -2.52 6.95 3.32
CA SER A 36 -2.65 5.85 2.36
C SER A 36 -1.32 5.12 2.24
N PRO A 37 -1.23 3.98 1.53
CA PRO A 37 0.05 3.32 1.29
C PRO A 37 1.09 4.22 0.61
N GLN A 38 0.67 5.29 -0.09
CA GLN A 38 1.55 6.25 -0.76
C GLN A 38 2.11 7.33 0.16
N THR A 39 1.57 7.45 1.37
CA THR A 39 2.03 8.41 2.37
C THR A 39 3.39 7.96 2.93
N PRO A 40 4.29 8.88 3.32
CA PRO A 40 5.48 8.53 4.09
C PRO A 40 5.10 7.68 5.32
N GLY A 41 5.87 6.64 5.61
CA GLY A 41 5.55 5.68 6.68
C GLY A 41 4.60 4.55 6.26
N GLY A 42 3.88 4.65 5.14
CA GLY A 42 3.02 3.58 4.62
C GLY A 42 1.79 3.30 5.51
N LEU A 43 1.26 2.09 5.42
CA LEU A 43 0.15 1.60 6.25
C LEU A 43 0.51 0.29 6.96
N TYR A 44 0.15 0.19 8.22
CA TYR A 44 0.27 -0.97 9.08
C TYR A 44 -1.10 -1.62 9.26
N ILE A 45 -1.26 -2.80 8.67
CA ILE A 45 -2.53 -3.55 8.69
C ILE A 45 -2.46 -4.59 9.81
N ASN A 46 -3.37 -4.48 10.78
CA ASN A 46 -3.48 -5.44 11.87
C ASN A 46 -3.92 -6.81 11.31
N LEU A 47 -3.12 -7.85 11.56
CA LEU A 47 -3.37 -9.20 11.02
C LEU A 47 -4.51 -9.95 11.72
N THR A 48 -5.07 -9.40 12.79
CA THR A 48 -6.19 -9.95 13.56
C THR A 48 -7.50 -9.24 13.24
N THR A 49 -7.49 -7.91 13.08
CA THR A 49 -8.69 -7.08 12.86
C THR A 49 -8.86 -6.59 11.43
N HIS A 50 -7.81 -6.69 10.59
CA HIS A 50 -7.76 -6.23 9.21
C HIS A 50 -8.00 -4.73 9.01
N GLN A 51 -7.80 -3.94 10.08
CA GLN A 51 -7.80 -2.48 10.04
C GLN A 51 -6.40 -1.95 9.72
N ALA A 52 -6.30 -0.86 8.97
CA ALA A 52 -5.03 -0.20 8.70
C ALA A 52 -4.85 1.07 9.53
N PHE A 53 -3.60 1.30 9.93
CA PHE A 53 -3.16 2.46 10.68
C PHE A 53 -1.90 3.02 10.02
N ASP A 54 -1.68 4.32 10.11
CA ASP A 54 -0.40 4.94 9.80
C ASP A 54 0.60 4.74 10.95
N GLU A 55 1.84 5.15 10.71
CA GLU A 55 2.95 5.02 11.67
C GLU A 55 2.64 5.71 13.01
N GLU A 56 1.92 6.84 13.00
CA GLU A 56 1.61 7.60 14.22
C GLU A 56 0.48 6.97 15.05
N HIS A 57 -0.44 6.23 14.44
CA HIS A 57 -1.62 5.69 15.12
C HIS A 57 -1.58 4.17 15.33
N VAL A 58 -0.54 3.47 14.85
CA VAL A 58 -0.38 2.03 15.09
C VAL A 58 -0.25 1.71 16.58
N GLU A 59 0.42 2.56 17.35
CA GLU A 59 0.56 2.41 18.80
C GLU A 59 -0.81 2.45 19.52
N LEU A 60 -1.73 3.29 19.05
CA LEU A 60 -3.09 3.36 19.62
C LEU A 60 -3.88 2.07 19.40
N ASP A 61 -3.68 1.40 18.26
CA ASP A 61 -4.27 0.10 18.02
C ASP A 61 -3.62 -0.98 18.89
N GLN A 62 -2.28 -0.95 19.03
CA GLN A 62 -1.54 -1.85 19.92
C GLN A 62 -2.05 -1.76 21.37
N GLU A 63 -2.22 -0.55 21.91
CA GLU A 63 -2.77 -0.35 23.27
C GLU A 63 -4.20 -0.87 23.41
N ARG A 64 -5.00 -0.75 22.35
CA ARG A 64 -6.42 -1.15 22.36
C ARG A 64 -6.64 -2.65 22.19
N THR A 65 -5.89 -3.29 21.28
CA THR A 65 -6.11 -4.70 20.91
C THR A 65 -5.03 -5.64 21.42
N GLY A 66 -3.88 -5.12 21.87
CA GLY A 66 -2.71 -5.90 22.24
C GLY A 66 -2.06 -6.60 21.04
N ALA A 67 -2.35 -6.18 19.80
CA ALA A 67 -1.83 -6.85 18.62
C ALA A 67 -0.36 -6.48 18.43
N VAL A 68 0.46 -7.49 18.14
CA VAL A 68 1.90 -7.33 17.94
C VAL A 68 2.25 -7.36 16.45
N LEU A 69 1.56 -8.19 15.67
CA LEU A 69 1.92 -8.45 14.27
C LEU A 69 1.09 -7.60 13.29
N TYR A 70 1.80 -6.88 12.43
CA TYR A 70 1.20 -6.01 11.41
C TYR A 70 1.81 -6.29 10.02
N LEU A 71 1.01 -6.14 8.98
CA LEU A 71 1.50 -6.08 7.61
C LEU A 71 1.77 -4.63 7.25
N HIS A 72 3.02 -4.30 6.99
CA HIS A 72 3.38 -2.99 6.47
C HIS A 72 3.27 -2.98 4.95
N GLN A 73 2.48 -2.05 4.44
CA GLN A 73 2.26 -1.82 3.03
C GLN A 73 2.72 -0.41 2.68
N GLN A 74 3.67 -0.29 1.77
CA GLN A 74 4.11 1.00 1.26
C GLN A 74 4.10 1.00 -0.26
N ALA A 75 3.52 2.04 -0.84
CA ALA A 75 3.43 2.23 -2.28
C ALA A 75 4.21 3.47 -2.70
N ARG A 76 4.93 3.37 -3.82
CA ARG A 76 5.72 4.48 -4.38
C ARG A 76 5.40 4.68 -5.85
N ARG A 77 5.36 5.95 -6.24
CA ARG A 77 5.23 6.35 -7.65
C ARG A 77 6.60 6.27 -8.30
N VAL A 78 6.76 5.32 -9.21
CA VAL A 78 7.99 5.14 -9.96
C VAL A 78 7.77 5.69 -11.37
N PRO A 79 8.68 6.52 -11.89
CA PRO A 79 8.58 6.98 -13.27
C PRO A 79 8.59 5.78 -14.22
N LEU A 80 7.86 5.88 -15.33
CA LEU A 80 7.88 4.86 -16.37
C LEU A 80 9.29 4.73 -16.96
N SER A 81 9.64 3.55 -17.46
CA SER A 81 10.90 3.36 -18.19
C SER A 81 10.93 4.16 -19.50
N GLU A 82 12.11 4.40 -20.06
CA GLU A 82 12.26 5.17 -21.31
C GLU A 82 11.50 4.53 -22.48
N GLU A 83 11.42 3.19 -22.55
CA GLU A 83 10.65 2.45 -23.57
C GLU A 83 9.13 2.66 -23.40
N GLU A 84 8.62 2.62 -22.17
CA GLU A 84 7.20 2.84 -21.86
C GLU A 84 6.79 4.31 -22.10
N GLN A 85 7.70 5.25 -21.79
CA GLN A 85 7.51 6.67 -22.10
C GLN A 85 7.50 6.90 -23.61
N ALA A 86 8.40 6.27 -24.38
CA ALA A 86 8.43 6.38 -25.84
C ALA A 86 7.14 5.84 -26.49
N ALA A 87 6.57 4.76 -25.95
CA ALA A 87 5.29 4.22 -26.42
C ALA A 87 4.08 5.13 -26.12
N THR A 88 4.14 5.94 -25.05
CA THR A 88 3.10 6.92 -24.70
C THR A 88 3.34 8.32 -25.29
N ALA A 89 4.55 8.60 -25.78
CA ALA A 89 4.96 9.91 -26.31
C ALA A 89 4.69 10.10 -27.81
N ALA A 90 3.80 9.31 -28.43
CA ALA A 90 3.35 9.56 -29.80
C ALA A 90 2.88 11.03 -29.91
N LYS A 91 3.53 11.81 -30.77
CA LYS A 91 3.26 13.25 -30.90
C LYS A 91 1.81 13.44 -31.37
N PRO A 92 1.01 14.30 -30.70
CA PRO A 92 -0.32 14.61 -31.17
C PRO A 92 -0.26 15.35 -32.51
N ASP A 93 -0.93 14.82 -33.53
CA ASP A 93 -1.08 15.42 -34.87
C ASP A 93 -2.30 16.34 -34.97
N ARG A 94 -3.22 16.26 -33.99
CA ARG A 94 -4.48 17.01 -33.92
C ARG A 94 -4.59 17.73 -32.58
N MET A 95 -5.02 18.99 -32.63
CA MET A 95 -5.27 19.80 -31.42
C MET A 95 -6.65 19.48 -30.82
N ALA A 96 -6.87 18.22 -30.45
CA ALA A 96 -8.10 17.75 -29.82
C ALA A 96 -7.75 16.76 -28.69
N ILE A 97 -8.56 16.70 -27.63
CA ILE A 97 -8.32 15.83 -26.45
C ILE A 97 -9.10 14.53 -26.62
N GLY A 98 -8.45 13.38 -26.41
CA GLY A 98 -9.13 12.07 -26.38
C GLY A 98 -9.56 11.51 -27.75
N VAL A 99 -9.02 12.04 -28.86
CA VAL A 99 -9.25 11.51 -30.21
C VAL A 99 -7.97 10.86 -30.76
N GLU A 100 -8.10 9.97 -31.74
CA GLU A 100 -6.96 9.39 -32.45
C GLU A 100 -6.10 10.49 -33.10
N GLY A 101 -4.83 10.56 -32.71
CA GLY A 101 -3.89 11.63 -33.06
C GLY A 101 -3.99 12.90 -32.20
N GLY A 102 -4.80 12.92 -31.13
CA GLY A 102 -4.99 14.04 -30.22
C GLY A 102 -4.13 14.02 -28.96
N PHE A 103 -4.18 15.08 -28.14
CA PHE A 103 -3.53 15.12 -26.82
C PHE A 103 -4.16 14.07 -25.90
N ASN A 104 -3.34 13.14 -25.42
CA ASN A 104 -3.76 12.11 -24.47
C ASN A 104 -3.43 12.55 -23.03
N VAL A 105 -4.41 13.13 -22.35
CA VAL A 105 -4.30 13.57 -20.95
C VAL A 105 -4.30 12.41 -19.95
N ASP A 106 -4.75 11.22 -20.38
CA ASP A 106 -4.84 10.02 -19.56
C ASP A 106 -3.59 9.13 -19.64
N ALA A 107 -2.57 9.56 -20.39
CA ALA A 107 -1.29 8.88 -20.44
C ALA A 107 -0.66 8.85 -19.03
N LYS A 108 -0.73 7.69 -18.38
CA LYS A 108 -0.14 7.45 -17.06
C LYS A 108 1.35 7.74 -17.14
N LYS A 109 1.84 8.72 -16.37
CA LYS A 109 3.26 9.12 -16.36
C LYS A 109 4.11 8.32 -15.36
N TYR A 110 3.46 7.54 -14.52
CA TYR A 110 4.09 6.79 -13.44
C TYR A 110 3.37 5.46 -13.25
N LYS A 111 4.14 4.46 -12.80
CA LYS A 111 3.62 3.20 -12.27
C LYS A 111 3.62 3.27 -10.75
N ILE A 112 2.67 2.59 -10.12
CA ILE A 112 2.64 2.43 -8.66
C ILE A 112 3.27 1.07 -8.36
N GLU A 113 4.41 1.09 -7.69
CA GLU A 113 5.02 -0.12 -7.12
C GLU A 113 4.58 -0.21 -5.65
N THR A 114 4.16 -1.40 -5.21
CA THR A 114 3.76 -1.64 -3.82
C THR A 114 4.69 -2.68 -3.22
N ASP A 115 5.36 -2.28 -2.15
CA ASP A 115 6.24 -3.10 -1.34
C ASP A 115 5.46 -3.58 -0.11
N TRP A 116 5.52 -4.88 0.15
CA TRP A 116 4.85 -5.53 1.29
C TRP A 116 5.92 -6.09 2.21
N VAL A 117 5.98 -5.58 3.43
CA VAL A 117 6.89 -6.07 4.46
C VAL A 117 6.05 -6.51 5.63
N SER A 118 6.07 -7.79 5.96
CA SER A 118 5.53 -8.26 7.24
C SER A 118 6.45 -7.74 8.35
N LEU A 119 6.01 -6.68 9.04
CA LEU A 119 6.73 -6.04 10.15
C LEU A 119 6.30 -6.74 11.44
N CYS A 120 7.31 -7.13 12.21
CA CYS A 120 7.17 -7.91 13.45
C CYS A 120 7.15 -6.98 14.65
#